data_AF-A0A0X8P5L0-F1
#
_entry.id   AF-A0A0X8P5L0-F1
#
_cell.length_a   1.000
_cell.length_b   1.000
_cell.length_c   1.000
_cell.angle_alpha   90.00
_cell.angle_beta   90.00
_cell.angle_gamma   90.00
#
_symmetry.space_group_name_H-M   'P 1'
#
loop_
_entity.id
_entity.type
_entity.pdbx_description
1 polymer ?
#
loop_
_entity_poly.entity_id
_entity_poly.type
_entity_poly.pdbx_seq_one_letter_code
_entity_poly.pdbx_strand_id
1 'polypeptide(L)'
;MKPKAFRISVGPLLYYWPRQHTLAFYAELADSPADILYIGETVCSRRHELRADDWLDLARDLAATGKEVVLSGRTLIETGAEASALRRLCEQPDFLVEAGEAGALRHLGGRPFVAGPHMNAYHGGTLEWLASRGATRFVAPLEMHVNTLARLLAERPAGLEAEIMVWGRMALAFSARCFTARHFRLKKDDCGFRCIEHPDGLDMRTRESREFLAINGIQVQSAACLDLLDQAGYLAQMGADVLRVSPQSSGTLEAIAALDAARGGRAQEPVAPPAGIGRCNGYFHGQSGIAWQEAP
;
A
#
# COMPACT_ATOMS: atom_id res chain seq x y z
N MET A 1 24.76 4.69 -16.32
CA MET A 1 23.46 5.27 -15.92
C MET A 1 23.64 5.85 -14.52
N LYS A 2 23.29 7.12 -14.25
CA LYS A 2 23.35 7.65 -12.87
C LYS A 2 22.39 6.83 -12.00
N PRO A 3 22.73 6.49 -10.75
CA PRO A 3 21.79 5.83 -9.85
C PRO A 3 20.53 6.69 -9.71
N LYS A 4 19.35 6.06 -9.79
CA LYS A 4 18.07 6.75 -9.60
C LYS A 4 18.01 7.33 -8.19
N ALA A 5 17.46 8.53 -8.04
CA ALA A 5 17.30 9.17 -6.73
C ALA A 5 16.39 8.36 -5.78
N PHE A 6 15.41 7.65 -6.34
CA PHE A 6 14.52 6.71 -5.66
C PHE A 6 13.88 5.76 -6.69
N ARG A 7 13.30 4.66 -6.21
CA ARG A 7 12.44 3.74 -6.99
C ARG A 7 10.97 4.05 -6.74
N ILE A 8 10.13 3.72 -7.71
CA ILE A 8 8.68 3.91 -7.62
C ILE A 8 8.04 2.54 -7.42
N SER A 9 7.28 2.38 -6.34
CA SER A 9 6.47 1.18 -6.10
C SER A 9 4.99 1.46 -6.24
N VAL A 10 4.24 0.43 -6.65
CA VAL A 10 2.78 0.43 -6.61
C VAL A 10 2.34 -0.61 -5.58
N GLY A 11 1.66 -0.16 -4.53
CA GLY A 11 1.13 -1.02 -3.47
C GLY A 11 0.09 -2.02 -3.99
N PRO A 12 -0.28 -3.03 -3.18
CA PRO A 12 -1.30 -4.00 -3.57
C PRO A 12 -2.64 -3.30 -3.75
N LEU A 13 -3.43 -3.76 -4.72
CA LEU A 13 -4.78 -3.28 -4.93
C LEU A 13 -5.65 -3.59 -3.70
N LEU A 14 -6.02 -2.56 -2.94
CA LEU A 14 -6.83 -2.73 -1.73
C LEU A 14 -8.31 -2.98 -2.04
N TYR A 15 -8.80 -2.55 -3.21
CA TYR A 15 -10.22 -2.58 -3.54
C TYR A 15 -10.61 -3.85 -4.30
N TYR A 16 -11.89 -4.24 -4.17
CA TYR A 16 -12.39 -5.42 -4.88
C TYR A 16 -12.88 -5.01 -6.26
N TRP A 17 -12.02 -5.03 -7.27
CA TRP A 17 -12.45 -4.72 -8.64
C TRP A 17 -12.86 -5.98 -9.40
N PRO A 18 -13.73 -5.87 -10.42
CA PRO A 18 -13.99 -6.96 -11.34
C PRO A 18 -12.70 -7.46 -12.00
N ARG A 19 -12.58 -8.78 -12.22
CA ARG A 19 -11.36 -9.41 -12.74
C ARG A 19 -10.78 -8.71 -13.97
N GLN A 20 -11.62 -8.41 -14.95
CA GLN A 20 -11.17 -7.77 -16.20
C GLN A 20 -10.54 -6.40 -15.93
N HIS A 21 -11.12 -5.62 -15.02
CA HIS A 21 -10.59 -4.31 -14.64
C HIS A 21 -9.25 -4.45 -13.89
N THR A 22 -9.15 -5.40 -12.96
CA THR A 22 -7.89 -5.69 -12.28
C THR A 22 -6.78 -6.09 -13.25
N LEU A 23 -7.06 -6.99 -14.20
CA LEU A 23 -6.07 -7.43 -15.18
C LEU A 23 -5.66 -6.30 -16.14
N ALA A 24 -6.61 -5.48 -16.60
CA ALA A 24 -6.32 -4.31 -17.43
C ALA A 24 -5.41 -3.31 -16.70
N PHE A 25 -5.72 -3.01 -15.44
CA PHE A 25 -4.90 -2.12 -14.62
C PHE A 25 -3.46 -2.63 -14.47
N TYR A 26 -3.25 -3.92 -14.20
CA TYR A 26 -1.90 -4.47 -14.10
C TYR A 26 -1.18 -4.55 -15.45
N ALA A 27 -1.90 -4.72 -16.55
CA ALA A 27 -1.30 -4.61 -17.89
C ALA A 27 -0.77 -3.18 -18.14
N GLU A 28 -1.52 -2.15 -17.77
CA GLU A 28 -1.04 -0.75 -17.88
C GLU A 28 0.18 -0.50 -16.96
N LEU A 29 0.21 -1.10 -15.77
CA LEU A 29 1.35 -1.01 -14.86
C LEU A 29 2.61 -1.68 -15.40
N ALA A 30 2.47 -2.75 -16.19
CA ALA A 30 3.60 -3.44 -16.82
C ALA A 30 4.42 -2.51 -17.72
N ASP A 31 3.74 -1.59 -18.42
CA ASP A 31 4.36 -0.60 -19.31
C ASP A 31 4.69 0.73 -18.63
N SER A 32 4.23 0.94 -17.38
CA SER A 32 4.46 2.16 -16.62
C SER A 32 5.93 2.32 -16.15
N PRO A 33 6.37 3.52 -15.71
CA PRO A 33 7.72 3.72 -15.18
C PRO A 33 7.91 3.24 -13.73
N ALA A 34 6.93 2.53 -13.15
CA ALA A 34 7.06 1.88 -11.86
C ALA A 34 8.13 0.78 -11.90
N ASP A 35 8.89 0.65 -10.81
CA ASP A 35 9.97 -0.34 -10.66
C ASP A 35 9.50 -1.58 -9.91
N ILE A 36 8.62 -1.41 -8.93
CA ILE A 36 8.17 -2.47 -8.01
C ILE A 36 6.65 -2.56 -8.02
N LEU A 37 6.10 -3.76 -8.16
CA LEU A 37 4.67 -4.03 -8.11
C LEU A 37 4.35 -4.99 -6.96
N TYR A 38 3.56 -4.51 -6.00
CA TYR A 38 2.98 -5.33 -4.95
C TYR A 38 1.65 -5.90 -5.44
N ILE A 39 1.46 -7.21 -5.31
CA ILE A 39 0.26 -7.90 -5.81
C ILE A 39 -0.27 -8.92 -4.79
N GLY A 40 -1.58 -9.13 -4.81
CA GLY A 40 -2.26 -10.08 -3.92
C GLY A 40 -3.41 -9.44 -3.15
N GLU A 41 -4.28 -10.31 -2.62
CA GLU A 41 -5.44 -9.90 -1.83
C GLU A 41 -5.07 -9.75 -0.35
N THR A 42 -4.97 -8.50 0.11
CA THR A 42 -4.53 -8.16 1.48
C THR A 42 -5.66 -7.91 2.48
N VAL A 43 -6.91 -7.75 2.01
CA VAL A 43 -8.04 -7.25 2.80
C VAL A 43 -8.99 -8.36 3.23
N CYS A 44 -9.45 -9.21 2.32
CA CYS A 44 -10.51 -10.17 2.62
C CYS A 44 -10.35 -11.48 1.86
N SER A 45 -10.26 -12.59 2.60
CA SER A 45 -10.12 -13.93 2.04
C SER A 45 -11.29 -14.42 1.19
N ARG A 46 -12.47 -13.80 1.31
CA ARG A 46 -13.67 -14.16 0.54
C ARG A 46 -13.65 -13.59 -0.88
N ARG A 47 -12.88 -12.54 -1.15
CA ARG A 47 -12.76 -11.93 -2.48
C ARG A 47 -12.11 -12.93 -3.44
N HIS A 48 -12.71 -13.12 -4.61
CA HIS A 48 -12.43 -14.28 -5.44
C HIS A 48 -12.36 -14.02 -6.95
N GLU A 49 -12.47 -12.76 -7.40
CA GLU A 49 -12.21 -12.38 -8.81
C GLU A 49 -10.84 -12.86 -9.29
N LEU A 50 -9.83 -12.81 -8.41
CA LEU A 50 -8.54 -13.46 -8.57
C LEU A 50 -8.27 -14.34 -7.34
N ARG A 51 -7.97 -15.62 -7.57
CA ARG A 51 -7.56 -16.58 -6.55
C ARG A 51 -6.04 -16.64 -6.46
N ALA A 52 -5.52 -17.43 -5.51
CA ALA A 52 -4.08 -17.53 -5.25
C ALA A 52 -3.26 -17.86 -6.51
N ASP A 53 -3.71 -18.82 -7.31
CA ASP A 53 -3.01 -19.21 -8.55
C ASP A 53 -3.07 -18.10 -9.60
N ASP A 54 -4.22 -17.39 -9.73
CA ASP A 54 -4.34 -16.24 -10.63
C ASP A 54 -3.33 -15.13 -10.26
N TRP A 55 -3.16 -14.86 -8.96
CA TRP A 55 -2.19 -13.88 -8.49
C TRP A 55 -0.75 -14.31 -8.77
N LEU A 56 -0.43 -15.60 -8.64
CA LEU A 56 0.90 -16.14 -8.95
C LEU A 56 1.19 -16.13 -10.45
N ASP A 57 0.21 -16.41 -11.30
CA ASP A 57 0.36 -16.31 -12.76
C ASP A 57 0.60 -14.86 -13.17
N LEU A 58 -0.21 -13.92 -12.65
CA LEU A 58 0.00 -12.50 -12.87
C LEU A 58 1.37 -12.03 -12.36
N ALA A 59 1.86 -12.59 -11.24
CA ALA A 59 3.20 -12.30 -10.71
C ALA A 59 4.29 -12.63 -11.74
N ARG A 60 4.18 -13.80 -12.36
CA ARG A 60 5.13 -14.29 -13.35
C ARG A 60 5.10 -13.45 -14.61
N ASP A 61 3.91 -13.12 -15.09
CA ASP A 61 3.73 -12.26 -16.28
C ASP A 61 4.33 -10.86 -16.06
N LEU A 62 4.08 -10.24 -14.90
CA LEU A 62 4.62 -8.93 -14.56
C LEU A 62 6.13 -8.96 -14.33
N ALA A 63 6.66 -10.01 -13.72
CA ALA A 63 8.11 -10.15 -13.54
C ALA A 63 8.83 -10.32 -14.89
N ALA A 64 8.19 -10.98 -15.88
CA ALA A 64 8.75 -11.14 -17.21
C ALA A 64 8.91 -9.81 -17.98
N THR A 65 8.21 -8.74 -17.57
CA THR A 65 8.40 -7.38 -18.14
C THR A 65 9.53 -6.61 -17.46
N GLY A 66 10.22 -7.21 -16.50
CA GLY A 66 11.37 -6.63 -15.79
C GLY A 66 11.01 -5.85 -14.53
N LYS A 67 9.76 -5.95 -14.04
CA LYS A 67 9.34 -5.38 -12.75
C LYS A 67 9.84 -6.24 -11.59
N GLU A 68 10.21 -5.61 -10.48
CA GLU A 68 10.32 -6.34 -9.21
C GLU A 68 8.91 -6.63 -8.69
N VAL A 69 8.55 -7.90 -8.56
CA VAL A 69 7.23 -8.30 -8.06
C VAL A 69 7.34 -8.77 -6.61
N VAL A 70 6.45 -8.25 -5.77
CA VAL A 70 6.33 -8.61 -4.35
C VAL A 70 4.93 -9.12 -4.08
N LEU A 71 4.80 -10.30 -3.47
CA LEU A 71 3.51 -10.86 -3.11
C LEU A 71 3.08 -10.35 -1.72
N SER A 72 1.95 -9.66 -1.66
CA SER A 72 1.44 -9.07 -0.42
C SER A 72 0.54 -10.02 0.35
N GLY A 73 0.90 -10.27 1.61
CA GLY A 73 0.09 -11.05 2.54
C GLY A 73 -1.08 -10.26 3.14
N ARG A 74 -2.07 -10.98 3.65
CA ARG A 74 -3.20 -10.38 4.37
C ARG A 74 -2.75 -9.71 5.66
N THR A 75 -3.39 -8.58 5.97
CA THR A 75 -3.13 -7.84 7.21
C THR A 75 -3.82 -8.46 8.43
N LEU A 76 -4.91 -9.22 8.22
CA LEU A 76 -5.66 -9.86 9.30
C LEU A 76 -5.93 -11.34 8.97
N ILE A 77 -5.60 -12.21 9.91
CA ILE A 77 -5.80 -13.66 9.84
C ILE A 77 -6.79 -14.05 10.94
N GLU A 78 -7.94 -14.62 10.56
CA GLU A 78 -9.04 -14.94 11.47
C GLU A 78 -9.33 -16.44 11.55
N THR A 79 -8.93 -17.19 10.52
CA THR A 79 -9.26 -18.62 10.35
C THR A 79 -8.03 -19.48 10.08
N GLY A 80 -8.13 -20.77 10.36
CA GLY A 80 -7.07 -21.74 10.05
C GLY A 80 -6.80 -21.86 8.54
N ALA A 81 -7.81 -21.66 7.70
CA ALA A 81 -7.65 -21.63 6.24
C ALA A 81 -6.79 -20.43 5.81
N GLU A 82 -7.01 -19.25 6.40
CA GLU A 82 -6.18 -18.06 6.16
C GLU A 82 -4.76 -18.24 6.66
N ALA A 83 -4.56 -18.85 7.83
CA ALA A 83 -3.22 -19.17 8.33
C ALA A 83 -2.49 -20.17 7.42
N SER A 84 -3.19 -21.16 6.87
CA SER A 84 -2.63 -22.09 5.88
C SER A 84 -2.26 -21.38 4.58
N ALA A 85 -3.11 -20.46 4.11
CA ALA A 85 -2.83 -19.65 2.92
C ALA A 85 -1.61 -18.74 3.12
N LEU A 86 -1.48 -18.10 4.28
CA LEU A 86 -0.30 -17.31 4.64
C LEU A 86 0.97 -18.18 4.63
N ARG A 87 0.92 -19.37 5.24
CA ARG A 87 2.07 -20.29 5.20
C ARG A 87 2.49 -20.60 3.77
N ARG A 88 1.55 -20.95 2.89
CA ARG A 88 1.83 -21.25 1.47
C ARG A 88 2.41 -20.03 0.73
N LEU A 89 1.84 -18.85 0.97
CA LEU A 89 2.34 -17.58 0.44
C LEU A 89 3.77 -17.29 0.89
N CYS A 90 4.12 -17.61 2.14
CA CYS A 90 5.48 -17.46 2.60
C CYS A 90 6.38 -18.54 1.95
N GLU A 91 5.96 -19.80 1.89
CA GLU A 91 6.77 -20.94 1.43
C GLU A 91 7.10 -20.94 -0.07
N GLN A 92 6.38 -20.19 -0.91
CA GLN A 92 6.76 -20.04 -2.33
C GLN A 92 8.20 -19.45 -2.46
N PRO A 93 8.99 -19.92 -3.43
CA PRO A 93 10.41 -19.54 -3.54
C PRO A 93 10.69 -18.40 -4.52
N ASP A 94 9.74 -18.05 -5.37
CA ASP A 94 9.96 -17.28 -6.60
C ASP A 94 9.96 -15.77 -6.37
N PHE A 95 9.19 -15.29 -5.40
CA PHE A 95 8.95 -13.87 -5.17
C PHE A 95 9.24 -13.42 -3.74
N LEU A 96 9.57 -12.15 -3.57
CA LEU A 96 9.62 -11.52 -2.26
C LEU A 96 8.20 -11.46 -1.67
N VAL A 97 8.07 -11.53 -0.34
CA VAL A 97 6.78 -11.42 0.33
C VAL A 97 6.72 -10.13 1.13
N GLU A 98 5.64 -9.37 0.99
CA GLU A 98 5.29 -8.29 1.91
C GLU A 98 4.52 -8.86 3.10
N ALA A 99 5.15 -8.84 4.27
CA ALA A 99 4.54 -9.26 5.52
C ALA A 99 3.50 -8.22 5.97
N GLY A 100 2.22 -8.56 5.81
CA GLY A 100 1.09 -7.77 6.31
C GLY A 100 0.86 -7.90 7.82
N GLU A 101 1.38 -8.96 8.45
CA GLU A 101 1.28 -9.22 9.88
C GLU A 101 2.44 -10.11 10.39
N ALA A 102 2.65 -10.14 11.71
CA ALA A 102 3.84 -10.73 12.33
C ALA A 102 3.96 -12.26 12.22
N GLY A 103 2.85 -12.98 12.09
CA GLY A 103 2.81 -14.43 11.88
C GLY A 103 3.54 -14.89 10.61
N ALA A 104 3.62 -14.02 9.59
CA ALA A 104 4.40 -14.26 8.38
C ALA A 104 5.90 -14.50 8.68
N LEU A 105 6.46 -13.80 9.66
CA LEU A 105 7.90 -13.84 9.98
C LEU A 105 8.36 -15.24 10.43
N ARG A 106 7.45 -16.02 11.03
CA ARG A 106 7.73 -17.42 11.40
C ARG A 106 7.88 -18.30 10.16
N HIS A 107 7.01 -18.10 9.16
CA HIS A 107 6.98 -18.91 7.94
C HIS A 107 8.05 -18.49 6.92
N LEU A 108 8.47 -17.22 6.95
CA LEU A 108 9.59 -16.73 6.15
C LEU A 108 10.94 -17.29 6.62
N GLY A 109 11.08 -17.52 7.93
CA GLY A 109 12.20 -18.29 8.48
C GLY A 109 13.58 -17.66 8.23
N GLY A 110 13.67 -16.33 8.16
CA GLY A 110 14.90 -15.60 7.87
C GLY A 110 15.13 -15.30 6.38
N ARG A 111 14.27 -15.78 5.47
CA ARG A 111 14.32 -15.36 4.06
C ARG A 111 14.03 -13.86 3.92
N PRO A 112 14.61 -13.22 2.90
CA PRO A 112 14.30 -11.83 2.55
C PRO A 112 12.79 -11.58 2.49
N PHE A 113 12.34 -10.45 3.05
CA PHE A 113 10.95 -10.00 2.96
C PHE A 113 10.83 -8.47 3.07
N VAL A 114 9.67 -7.94 2.67
CA VAL A 114 9.29 -6.55 2.94
C VAL A 114 8.42 -6.50 4.19
N ALA A 115 8.81 -5.72 5.20
CA ALA A 115 7.94 -5.41 6.32
C ALA A 115 6.90 -4.37 5.87
N GLY A 116 5.64 -4.79 5.70
CA GLY A 116 4.55 -3.93 5.24
C GLY A 116 4.21 -2.82 6.25
N PRO A 117 3.38 -1.84 5.85
CA PRO A 117 3.10 -0.63 6.64
C PRO A 117 2.44 -0.93 8.00
N HIS A 118 1.76 -2.07 8.11
CA HIS A 118 1.03 -2.49 9.31
C HIS A 118 1.88 -3.29 10.31
N MET A 119 3.18 -3.48 10.01
CA MET A 119 4.15 -3.95 10.99
C MET A 119 4.47 -2.88 12.05
N ASN A 120 4.01 -1.63 11.85
CA ASN A 120 4.01 -0.58 12.86
C ASN A 120 5.40 -0.29 13.46
N ALA A 121 6.40 -0.16 12.59
CA ALA A 121 7.78 0.10 12.98
C ALA A 121 8.01 1.61 13.18
N TYR A 122 7.85 2.09 14.42
CA TYR A 122 7.95 3.52 14.76
C TYR A 122 9.31 3.96 15.35
N HIS A 123 10.26 3.05 15.55
CA HIS A 123 11.58 3.38 16.12
C HIS A 123 12.67 2.41 15.65
N GLY A 124 13.94 2.82 15.73
CA GLY A 124 15.10 2.06 15.25
C GLY A 124 15.21 0.64 15.78
N GLY A 125 14.97 0.43 17.08
CA GLY A 125 14.99 -0.91 17.67
C GLY A 125 14.02 -1.91 17.02
N THR A 126 12.85 -1.45 16.54
CA THR A 126 11.94 -2.32 15.79
C THR A 126 12.47 -2.59 14.39
N LEU A 127 13.11 -1.61 13.74
CA LEU A 127 13.75 -1.80 12.43
C LEU A 127 14.93 -2.79 12.53
N GLU A 128 15.75 -2.70 13.57
CA GLU A 128 16.84 -3.63 13.84
C GLU A 128 16.31 -5.05 14.08
N TRP A 129 15.25 -5.18 14.88
CA TRP A 129 14.59 -6.46 15.08
C TRP A 129 14.08 -7.02 13.75
N LEU A 130 13.33 -6.25 12.95
CA LEU A 130 12.83 -6.69 11.64
C LEU A 130 13.97 -7.11 10.69
N ALA A 131 15.04 -6.31 10.60
CA ALA A 131 16.23 -6.64 9.80
C ALA A 131 16.86 -7.95 10.27
N SER A 132 16.98 -8.18 11.58
CA SER A 132 17.48 -9.45 12.13
C SER A 132 16.59 -10.66 11.81
N ARG A 133 15.32 -10.44 11.46
CA ARG A 133 14.39 -11.47 11.00
C ARG A 133 14.43 -11.69 9.48
N GLY A 134 15.20 -10.91 8.74
CA GLY A 134 15.34 -11.01 7.28
C GLY A 134 14.65 -9.89 6.49
N ALA A 135 14.15 -8.82 7.13
CA ALA A 135 13.56 -7.71 6.39
C ALA A 135 14.63 -7.01 5.55
N THR A 136 14.39 -6.85 4.26
CA THR A 136 15.25 -6.09 3.33
C THR A 136 14.68 -4.72 3.02
N ARG A 137 13.40 -4.51 3.30
CA ARG A 137 12.70 -3.23 3.17
C ARG A 137 11.67 -3.11 4.28
N PHE A 138 11.45 -1.90 4.78
CA PHE A 138 10.28 -1.58 5.58
C PHE A 138 9.47 -0.47 4.92
N VAL A 139 8.15 -0.56 5.04
CA VAL A 139 7.23 0.51 4.65
C VAL A 139 6.95 1.36 5.89
N ALA A 140 7.25 2.66 5.82
CA ALA A 140 7.05 3.58 6.92
C ALA A 140 5.56 3.68 7.31
N PRO A 141 5.24 3.81 8.61
CA PRO A 141 3.89 4.08 9.07
C PRO A 141 3.29 5.33 8.41
N LEU A 142 1.99 5.28 8.08
CA LEU A 142 1.31 6.23 7.20
C LEU A 142 1.08 7.60 7.86
N GLU A 143 0.97 7.60 9.18
CA GLU A 143 0.60 8.72 10.03
C GLU A 143 1.79 9.41 10.71
N MET A 144 2.98 9.33 10.11
CA MET A 144 4.19 9.96 10.66
C MET A 144 4.38 11.39 10.16
N HIS A 145 4.73 12.27 11.10
CA HIS A 145 5.24 13.60 10.76
C HIS A 145 6.68 13.53 10.28
N VAL A 146 7.03 14.46 9.39
CA VAL A 146 8.32 14.49 8.69
C VAL A 146 9.53 14.42 9.61
N ASN A 147 9.53 15.14 10.73
CA ASN A 147 10.67 15.14 11.66
C ASN A 147 10.86 13.79 12.38
N THR A 148 9.79 13.06 12.71
CA THR A 148 9.94 11.72 13.32
C THR A 148 10.27 10.70 12.26
N LEU A 149 9.75 10.85 11.05
CA LEU A 149 10.16 10.02 9.91
C LEU A 149 11.65 10.17 9.62
N ALA A 150 12.18 11.41 9.59
CA ALA A 150 13.61 11.68 9.43
C ALA A 150 14.45 11.00 10.53
N ARG A 151 13.99 11.04 11.78
CA ARG A 151 14.66 10.36 12.91
C ARG A 151 14.63 8.83 12.73
N LEU A 152 13.50 8.27 12.35
CA LEU A 152 13.36 6.84 12.09
C LEU A 152 14.31 6.37 10.98
N LEU A 153 14.42 7.15 9.89
CA LEU A 153 15.34 6.86 8.79
C LEU A 153 16.81 6.96 9.22
N ALA A 154 17.15 7.88 10.13
CA ALA A 154 18.49 8.01 10.68
C ALA A 154 18.86 6.84 11.63
N GLU A 155 17.88 6.25 12.31
CA GLU A 155 18.06 5.09 13.19
C GLU A 155 18.03 3.74 12.44
N ARG A 156 17.80 3.76 11.12
CA ARG A 156 17.63 2.56 10.31
C ARG A 156 18.94 1.77 10.16
N PRO A 157 18.93 0.43 10.33
CA PRO A 157 20.09 -0.41 10.04
C PRO A 157 20.57 -0.28 8.60
N ALA A 158 21.89 -0.38 8.39
CA ALA A 158 22.46 -0.39 7.06
C ALA A 158 21.90 -1.54 6.21
N GLY A 159 21.54 -1.26 4.95
CA GLY A 159 21.03 -2.25 4.01
C GLY A 159 19.53 -2.56 4.10
N LEU A 160 18.82 -2.04 5.11
CA LEU A 160 17.35 -2.10 5.16
C LEU A 160 16.78 -0.93 4.36
N GLU A 161 16.09 -1.16 3.24
CA GLU A 161 15.47 -0.11 2.42
C GLU A 161 14.27 0.55 3.11
N ALA A 162 14.03 1.82 2.81
CA ALA A 162 12.91 2.61 3.34
C ALA A 162 11.92 2.93 2.22
N GLU A 163 10.69 2.48 2.38
CA GLU A 163 9.59 2.77 1.48
C GLU A 163 8.56 3.68 2.14
N ILE A 164 8.15 4.74 1.44
CA ILE A 164 7.24 5.76 1.99
C ILE A 164 6.07 5.95 1.04
N MET A 165 4.85 5.83 1.55
CA MET A 165 3.64 6.11 0.77
C MET A 165 3.50 7.60 0.51
N VAL A 166 3.25 7.98 -0.75
CA VAL A 166 3.13 9.38 -1.19
C VAL A 166 1.84 9.68 -1.92
N TRP A 167 1.08 8.66 -2.32
CA TRP A 167 -0.20 8.83 -3.02
C TRP A 167 -1.20 7.73 -2.68
N GLY A 168 -2.47 8.12 -2.49
CA GLY A 168 -3.62 7.21 -2.34
C GLY A 168 -4.27 7.25 -0.95
N ARG A 169 -5.40 6.56 -0.78
CA ARG A 169 -6.06 6.45 0.54
C ARG A 169 -5.24 5.59 1.52
N MET A 170 -5.04 6.09 2.73
CA MET A 170 -4.29 5.42 3.79
C MET A 170 -5.18 4.39 4.50
N ALA A 171 -4.73 3.13 4.64
CA ALA A 171 -5.41 2.12 5.45
C ALA A 171 -5.06 2.29 6.94
N LEU A 172 -5.93 2.95 7.69
CA LEU A 172 -5.66 3.44 9.04
C LEU A 172 -6.00 2.40 10.13
N ALA A 173 -7.00 1.56 9.91
CA ALA A 173 -7.41 0.57 10.91
C ALA A 173 -8.09 -0.65 10.28
N PHE A 174 -8.08 -1.76 11.03
CA PHE A 174 -8.60 -3.07 10.62
C PHE A 174 -9.53 -3.63 11.69
N SER A 175 -10.53 -4.41 11.28
CA SER A 175 -11.41 -5.14 12.22
C SER A 175 -11.75 -6.53 11.70
N ALA A 176 -11.81 -7.53 12.60
CA ALA A 176 -12.35 -8.85 12.25
C ALA A 176 -13.79 -8.78 11.70
N ARG A 177 -14.54 -7.73 12.09
CA ARG A 177 -15.86 -7.43 11.54
C ARG A 177 -15.75 -6.59 10.27
N CYS A 178 -16.40 -7.02 9.20
CA CYS A 178 -16.45 -6.27 7.96
C CYS A 178 -17.36 -5.02 8.11
N PHE A 179 -16.74 -3.83 7.99
CA PHE A 179 -17.43 -2.54 8.01
C PHE A 179 -18.42 -2.41 6.85
N THR A 180 -18.03 -2.78 5.63
CA THR A 180 -18.92 -2.71 4.45
C THR A 180 -20.16 -3.60 4.63
N ALA A 181 -19.99 -4.85 5.07
CA ALA A 181 -21.12 -5.74 5.34
C ALA A 181 -22.04 -5.14 6.41
N ARG A 182 -21.46 -4.63 7.51
CA ARG A 182 -22.22 -3.97 8.59
C ARG A 182 -22.99 -2.75 8.10
N HIS A 183 -22.40 -1.93 7.23
CA HIS A 183 -23.06 -0.76 6.63
C HIS A 183 -24.35 -1.16 5.92
N PHE A 184 -24.31 -2.24 5.13
CA PHE A 184 -25.48 -2.80 4.45
C PHE A 184 -26.34 -3.73 5.32
N ARG A 185 -26.09 -3.82 6.63
CA ARG A 185 -26.79 -4.70 7.58
C ARG A 185 -26.70 -6.19 7.21
N LEU A 186 -25.61 -6.59 6.56
CA LEU A 186 -25.32 -7.96 6.16
C LEU A 186 -24.35 -8.63 7.14
N LYS A 187 -24.35 -9.97 7.15
CA LYS A 187 -23.29 -10.77 7.80
C LYS A 187 -22.08 -10.86 6.87
N LYS A 188 -20.87 -10.99 7.43
CA LYS A 188 -19.63 -11.08 6.65
C LYS A 188 -19.65 -12.25 5.67
N ASP A 189 -20.16 -13.40 6.09
CA ASP A 189 -20.21 -14.63 5.28
C ASP A 189 -21.24 -14.58 4.14
N ASP A 190 -22.18 -13.63 4.22
CA ASP A 190 -23.25 -13.40 3.24
C ASP A 190 -23.28 -11.92 2.83
N CYS A 191 -22.10 -11.33 2.64
CA CYS A 191 -22.00 -9.88 2.38
C CYS A 191 -22.34 -9.49 0.94
N GLY A 192 -22.70 -10.45 0.07
CA GLY A 192 -22.98 -10.22 -1.35
C GLY A 192 -21.84 -9.58 -2.14
N PHE A 193 -20.62 -9.54 -1.59
CA PHE A 193 -19.46 -8.87 -2.16
C PHE A 193 -19.65 -7.39 -2.50
N ARG A 194 -20.49 -6.68 -1.72
CA ARG A 194 -20.84 -5.26 -1.94
C ARG A 194 -19.66 -4.31 -2.12
N CYS A 195 -18.47 -4.65 -1.62
CA CYS A 195 -17.28 -3.84 -1.88
C CYS A 195 -16.91 -3.74 -3.37
N ILE A 196 -17.43 -4.61 -4.26
CA ILE A 196 -17.22 -4.50 -5.71
C ILE A 196 -17.88 -3.27 -6.33
N GLU A 197 -18.94 -2.77 -5.70
CA GLU A 197 -19.70 -1.59 -6.15
C GLU A 197 -18.99 -0.27 -5.81
N HIS A 198 -17.87 -0.34 -5.08
CA HIS A 198 -17.15 0.81 -4.52
C HIS A 198 -15.66 0.74 -4.88
N PRO A 199 -15.28 1.16 -6.10
CA PRO A 199 -13.92 0.97 -6.61
C PRO A 199 -12.86 1.75 -5.84
N ASP A 200 -13.23 2.76 -5.04
CA ASP A 200 -12.33 3.48 -4.13
C ASP A 200 -12.77 3.38 -2.66
N GLY A 201 -13.61 2.39 -2.33
CA GLY A 201 -14.21 2.25 -1.01
C GLY A 201 -15.47 3.10 -0.81
N LEU A 202 -16.16 2.88 0.31
CA LEU A 202 -17.42 3.55 0.64
C LEU A 202 -17.17 4.70 1.61
N ASP A 203 -17.58 5.91 1.22
CA ASP A 203 -17.39 7.11 2.03
C ASP A 203 -18.30 7.13 3.26
N MET A 204 -17.72 7.47 4.41
CA MET A 204 -18.42 7.66 5.66
C MET A 204 -18.42 9.15 6.03
N ARG A 205 -19.63 9.71 6.20
CA ARG A 205 -19.84 11.10 6.60
C ARG A 205 -20.25 11.21 8.05
N THR A 206 -19.89 12.32 8.70
CA THR A 206 -20.42 12.66 10.04
C THR A 206 -21.91 13.02 9.97
N ARG A 207 -22.55 13.19 11.13
CA ARG A 207 -23.96 13.65 11.19
C ARG A 207 -24.14 15.04 10.60
N GLU A 208 -23.09 15.85 10.66
CA GLU A 208 -22.97 17.18 10.07
C GLU A 208 -22.52 17.12 8.60
N SER A 209 -22.56 15.94 7.97
CA SER A 209 -22.20 15.70 6.57
C SER A 209 -20.75 16.04 6.19
N ARG A 210 -19.83 16.07 7.17
CA ARG A 210 -18.40 16.25 6.90
C ARG A 210 -17.78 14.93 6.47
N GLU A 211 -16.84 15.00 5.53
CA GLU A 211 -15.97 13.87 5.20
C GLU A 211 -15.20 13.46 6.45
N PHE A 212 -15.16 12.16 6.72
CA PHE A 212 -14.50 11.64 7.91
C PHE A 212 -13.54 10.51 7.55
N LEU A 213 -14.08 9.37 7.10
CA LEU A 213 -13.31 8.17 6.77
C LEU A 213 -13.94 7.49 5.55
N ALA A 214 -13.24 6.52 4.97
CA ALA A 214 -13.82 5.56 4.04
C ALA A 214 -13.75 4.14 4.62
N ILE A 215 -14.60 3.23 4.14
CA ILE A 215 -14.57 1.83 4.51
C ILE A 215 -14.40 0.93 3.30
N ASN A 216 -13.57 -0.09 3.45
CA ASN A 216 -13.31 -1.08 2.40
C ASN A 216 -13.16 -2.47 3.02
N GLY A 217 -14.24 -3.25 3.03
CA GLY A 217 -14.26 -4.56 3.65
C GLY A 217 -14.02 -4.45 5.16
N ILE A 218 -12.86 -4.92 5.63
CA ILE A 218 -12.43 -4.86 7.03
C ILE A 218 -11.62 -3.60 7.37
N GLN A 219 -11.28 -2.79 6.37
CA GLN A 219 -10.47 -1.60 6.53
C GLN A 219 -11.31 -0.36 6.79
N VAL A 220 -10.77 0.51 7.61
CA VAL A 220 -11.10 1.94 7.66
C VAL A 220 -9.93 2.70 7.05
N GLN A 221 -10.23 3.59 6.12
CA GLN A 221 -9.26 4.38 5.38
C GLN A 221 -9.46 5.87 5.61
N SER A 222 -8.45 6.67 5.28
CA SER A 222 -8.62 8.13 5.16
C SER A 222 -9.72 8.46 4.16
N ALA A 223 -10.51 9.50 4.45
CA ALA A 223 -11.51 9.99 3.48
C ALA A 223 -10.85 10.61 2.25
N ALA A 224 -9.82 11.42 2.46
CA ALA A 224 -9.04 12.04 1.40
C ALA A 224 -7.86 11.15 0.95
N CYS A 225 -7.40 11.40 -0.27
CA CYS A 225 -6.18 10.84 -0.83
C CYS A 225 -4.97 11.52 -0.21
N LEU A 226 -4.04 10.73 0.36
CA LEU A 226 -2.72 11.25 0.69
C LEU A 226 -2.07 11.76 -0.60
N ASP A 227 -1.47 12.93 -0.54
CA ASP A 227 -0.68 13.46 -1.64
C ASP A 227 0.56 14.19 -1.14
N LEU A 228 1.71 13.58 -1.44
CA LEU A 228 3.05 14.06 -1.17
C LEU A 228 3.92 13.99 -2.45
N LEU A 229 3.30 14.03 -3.63
CA LEU A 229 4.02 13.89 -4.90
C LEU A 229 5.05 15.00 -5.11
N ASP A 230 4.76 16.21 -4.64
CA ASP A 230 5.65 17.37 -4.67
C ASP A 230 6.82 17.25 -3.66
N GLN A 231 6.67 16.43 -2.63
CA GLN A 231 7.70 16.15 -1.63
C GLN A 231 8.68 15.05 -2.07
N ALA A 232 8.51 14.45 -3.24
CA ALA A 232 9.31 13.30 -3.69
C ALA A 232 10.82 13.56 -3.62
N GLY A 233 11.27 14.73 -4.09
CA GLY A 233 12.69 15.11 -4.05
C GLY A 233 13.22 15.28 -2.62
N TYR A 234 12.41 15.88 -1.74
CA TYR A 234 12.76 16.08 -0.33
C TYR A 234 12.81 14.73 0.42
N LEU A 235 11.83 13.85 0.23
CA LEU A 235 11.79 12.52 0.82
C LEU A 235 12.99 11.67 0.38
N ALA A 236 13.36 11.73 -0.89
CA ALA A 236 14.55 11.03 -1.39
C ALA A 236 15.84 11.53 -0.73
N GLN A 237 16.00 12.86 -0.60
CA GLN A 237 17.15 13.46 0.10
C GLN A 237 17.19 13.10 1.59
N MET A 238 16.02 12.91 2.22
CA MET A 238 15.88 12.47 3.60
C MET A 238 16.27 10.98 3.80
N GLY A 239 16.41 10.21 2.71
CA GLY A 239 16.84 8.81 2.74
C GLY A 239 15.74 7.80 2.42
N ALA A 240 14.64 8.22 1.79
CA ALA A 240 13.67 7.30 1.20
C ALA A 240 14.23 6.65 -0.06
N ASP A 241 14.31 5.32 -0.10
CA ASP A 241 14.78 4.58 -1.28
C ASP A 241 13.65 4.30 -2.27
N VAL A 242 12.41 4.16 -1.76
CA VAL A 242 11.23 3.82 -2.53
C VAL A 242 10.07 4.74 -2.18
N LEU A 243 9.40 5.31 -3.19
CA LEU A 243 8.18 6.08 -3.03
C LEU A 243 6.99 5.26 -3.55
N ARG A 244 6.00 5.04 -2.68
CA ARG A 244 4.89 4.11 -2.89
C ARG A 244 3.61 4.84 -3.28
N VAL A 245 2.99 4.39 -4.37
CA VAL A 245 1.66 4.80 -4.83
C VAL A 245 0.68 3.69 -4.46
N SER A 246 -0.35 3.99 -3.67
CA SER A 246 -1.46 3.05 -3.42
C SER A 246 -2.49 3.17 -4.54
N PRO A 247 -2.88 2.05 -5.19
CA PRO A 247 -3.86 2.07 -6.27
C PRO A 247 -5.20 2.68 -5.88
N GLN A 248 -5.78 3.42 -6.82
CA GLN A 248 -7.15 3.96 -6.86
C GLN A 248 -7.70 3.82 -8.28
N SER A 249 -9.01 3.97 -8.45
CA SER A 249 -9.71 3.76 -9.73
C SER A 249 -9.27 4.73 -10.84
N SER A 250 -8.73 5.89 -10.48
CA SER A 250 -8.10 6.86 -11.37
C SER A 250 -6.97 7.60 -10.65
N GLY A 251 -6.10 8.29 -11.40
CA GLY A 251 -4.99 9.10 -10.86
C GLY A 251 -3.75 8.28 -10.47
N THR A 252 -3.83 6.95 -10.48
CA THR A 252 -2.70 6.07 -10.10
C THR A 252 -1.55 6.16 -11.11
N LEU A 253 -1.84 6.06 -12.41
CA LEU A 253 -0.81 6.11 -13.46
C LEU A 253 -0.20 7.50 -13.59
N GLU A 254 -1.02 8.52 -13.40
CA GLU A 254 -0.62 9.92 -13.38
C GLU A 254 0.30 10.22 -12.19
N ALA A 255 0.00 9.68 -11.00
CA ALA A 255 0.88 9.77 -9.84
C ALA A 255 2.24 9.09 -10.10
N ILE A 256 2.23 7.92 -10.72
CA ILE A 256 3.46 7.21 -11.13
C ILE A 256 4.27 8.05 -12.14
N ALA A 257 3.61 8.64 -13.13
CA ALA A 257 4.24 9.50 -14.13
C ALA A 257 4.81 10.80 -13.49
N ALA A 258 4.11 11.39 -12.52
CA ALA A 258 4.57 12.55 -11.78
C ALA A 258 5.81 12.23 -10.93
N LEU A 259 5.88 11.06 -10.29
CA LEU A 259 7.09 10.61 -9.60
C LEU A 259 8.25 10.36 -10.56
N ASP A 260 7.98 9.79 -11.73
CA ASP A 260 9.02 9.59 -12.74
C ASP A 260 9.56 10.92 -13.30
N ALA A 261 8.68 11.91 -13.49
CA ALA A 261 9.07 13.27 -13.83
C ALA A 261 9.98 13.89 -12.76
N ALA A 262 9.58 13.83 -11.49
CA ALA A 262 10.39 14.33 -10.37
C ALA A 262 11.75 13.62 -10.27
N ARG A 263 11.77 12.29 -10.40
CA ARG A 263 12.99 11.47 -10.46
C ARG A 263 13.93 11.89 -11.58
N GLY A 264 13.38 12.32 -12.71
CA GLY A 264 14.11 12.82 -13.88
C GLY A 264 14.44 14.31 -13.85
N GLY A 265 14.08 15.04 -12.79
CA GLY A 265 14.25 16.49 -12.71
C GLY A 265 13.37 17.29 -13.69
N ARG A 266 12.27 16.69 -14.17
CA ARG A 266 11.28 17.31 -15.04
C ARG A 266 10.14 17.89 -14.20
N ALA A 267 9.42 18.86 -14.76
CA ALA A 267 8.19 19.38 -14.17
C ALA A 267 7.15 18.25 -14.05
N GLN A 268 6.45 18.22 -12.92
CA GLN A 268 5.37 17.28 -12.66
C GLN A 268 4.07 17.85 -13.22
N GLU A 269 3.26 17.02 -13.86
CA GLU A 269 1.91 17.39 -14.23
C GLU A 269 0.98 17.30 -13.00
N PRO A 270 -0.04 18.17 -12.88
CA PRO A 270 -1.01 18.08 -11.79
C PRO A 270 -1.74 16.73 -11.81
N VAL A 271 -1.81 16.07 -10.66
CA VAL A 271 -2.51 14.80 -10.50
C VAL A 271 -3.77 15.03 -9.66
N ALA A 272 -4.92 14.57 -10.17
CA ALA A 272 -6.19 14.63 -9.45
C ALA A 272 -6.51 13.26 -8.83
N PRO A 273 -6.97 13.22 -7.56
CA PRO A 273 -7.56 12.01 -6.99
C PRO A 273 -8.89 11.65 -7.71
N PRO A 274 -9.44 10.43 -7.49
CA PRO A 274 -10.75 10.07 -8.03
C PRO A 274 -11.84 11.09 -7.69
N ALA A 275 -12.84 11.17 -8.56
CA ALA A 275 -13.92 12.14 -8.43
C ALA A 275 -14.61 12.03 -7.06
N GLY A 276 -14.72 13.17 -6.36
CA GLY A 276 -15.33 13.23 -5.03
C GLY A 276 -14.39 12.89 -3.87
N ILE A 277 -13.12 12.57 -4.12
CA ILE A 277 -12.11 12.34 -3.10
C ILE A 277 -11.21 13.59 -3.00
N GLY A 278 -11.10 14.19 -1.82
CA GLY A 278 -10.19 15.31 -1.56
C GLY A 278 -8.72 14.91 -1.46
N ARG A 279 -7.83 15.88 -1.22
CA ARG A 279 -6.39 15.66 -0.92
C ARG A 279 -6.12 15.87 0.56
N CYS A 280 -5.14 15.17 1.12
CA CYS A 280 -4.63 15.43 2.46
C CYS A 280 -3.11 15.17 2.54
N ASN A 281 -2.46 15.87 3.45
CA ASN A 281 -1.04 15.67 3.80
C ASN A 281 -0.76 16.08 5.26
N GLY A 282 -1.81 16.25 6.07
CA GLY A 282 -1.69 16.84 7.40
C GLY A 282 -0.73 16.10 8.33
N TYR A 283 -0.73 14.75 8.33
CA TYR A 283 0.20 13.98 9.16
C TYR A 283 1.66 14.33 8.89
N PHE A 284 2.05 14.43 7.62
CA PHE A 284 3.42 14.78 7.22
C PHE A 284 3.86 16.12 7.84
N HIS A 285 2.95 17.09 7.90
CA HIS A 285 3.18 18.41 8.48
C HIS A 285 2.82 18.53 9.98
N GLY A 286 2.56 17.41 10.67
CA GLY A 286 2.22 17.40 12.10
C GLY A 286 0.84 18.01 12.44
N GLN A 287 -0.07 18.07 11.46
CA GLN A 287 -1.46 18.47 11.63
C GLN A 287 -2.40 17.26 11.63
N SER A 288 -3.71 17.51 11.77
CA SER A 288 -4.73 16.47 11.61
C SER A 288 -4.62 15.79 10.25
N GLY A 289 -4.72 14.46 10.18
CA GLY A 289 -4.53 13.69 8.95
C GLY A 289 -5.50 14.02 7.81
N ILE A 290 -6.63 14.67 8.11
CA ILE A 290 -7.60 15.14 7.10
C ILE A 290 -7.24 16.51 6.51
N ALA A 291 -6.26 17.21 7.10
CA ALA A 291 -5.88 18.54 6.64
C ALA A 291 -5.10 18.46 5.32
N TRP A 292 -5.29 19.50 4.52
CA TRP A 292 -4.48 19.80 3.34
C TRP A 292 -3.65 21.05 3.61
N GLN A 293 -2.36 20.99 3.33
CA GLN A 293 -1.47 22.13 3.29
C GLN A 293 -0.91 22.24 1.88
N GLU A 294 -1.11 23.40 1.27
CA GLU A 294 -0.47 23.71 0.00
C GLU A 294 1.04 23.86 0.21
N ALA A 295 1.83 23.44 -0.77
CA ALA A 295 3.25 23.74 -0.77
C ALA A 295 3.44 25.26 -0.74
N PRO A 296 4.36 25.77 0.10
CA PRO A 296 4.66 27.20 0.17
C PRO A 296 5.28 27.74 -1.13
#